data_AF-A0A1Z9GZ67-F1
#
_entry.id   AF-A0A1Z9GZ67-F1
#
_cell.length_a   1.000
_cell.length_b   1.000
_cell.length_c   1.000
_cell.angle_alpha   90.00
_cell.angle_beta   90.00
_cell.angle_gamma   90.00
#
_symmetry.space_group_name_H-M   'P 1'
#
loop_
_entity.id
_entity.type
_entity.pdbx_description
1 polymer ?
#
loop_
_entity_poly.entity_id
_entity_poly.type
_entity_poly.pdbx_seq_one_letter_code
_entity_poly.pdbx_strand_id
1 'polypeptide(L)'
;MLYIKALHIIFVISWFAGLFYLPRIFVNIALVDSDFLKKNTVSVDPDVLNSSERKRLLLMAKKLFRFTTPLMLLSIFFGLWLWVGYGIGAQSLWMQIKIIIVCFLVFYHFYCGKILKNLLKQISSWSHVKFRWFNEIPVLLLFASVLLVVVKPI
;
A
#
# COMPACT_ATOMS: atom_id res chain seq x y z
N MET A 1 12.33 9.29 -24.31
CA MET A 1 10.91 9.56 -24.03
C MET A 1 10.08 8.29 -23.84
N LEU A 2 9.90 7.45 -24.87
CA LEU A 2 9.03 6.26 -24.81
C LEU A 2 9.50 5.21 -23.78
N TYR A 3 10.80 4.91 -23.72
CA TYR A 3 11.36 3.96 -22.75
C TYR A 3 11.16 4.41 -21.29
N ILE A 4 11.34 5.70 -21.01
CA ILE A 4 11.15 6.28 -19.67
C ILE A 4 9.67 6.19 -19.27
N LYS A 5 8.76 6.46 -20.20
CA LYS A 5 7.32 6.29 -19.99
C LYS A 5 6.95 4.83 -19.72
N ALA A 6 7.51 3.89 -20.49
CA ALA A 6 7.28 2.46 -20.28
C ALA A 6 7.79 2.01 -18.90
N LEU A 7 9.02 2.39 -18.53
CA LEU A 7 9.59 2.09 -17.21
C LEU A 7 8.74 2.68 -16.08
N HIS A 8 8.33 3.95 -16.19
CA HIS A 8 7.44 4.58 -15.22
C HIS A 8 6.15 3.76 -15.02
N ILE A 9 5.48 3.37 -16.10
CA ILE A 9 4.24 2.57 -16.04
C ILE A 9 4.50 1.21 -15.37
N ILE A 10 5.58 0.51 -15.75
CA ILE A 10 5.95 -0.77 -15.15
C ILE A 10 6.15 -0.62 -13.62
N PHE A 11 6.88 0.41 -13.19
CA PHE A 11 7.11 0.65 -11.75
C PHE A 11 5.83 1.06 -11.01
N VAL A 12 4.96 1.87 -11.63
CA VAL A 12 3.67 2.23 -11.04
C VAL A 12 2.80 0.99 -10.83
N ILE A 13 2.65 0.15 -11.86
CA ILE A 13 1.86 -1.10 -11.77
C ILE A 13 2.46 -2.02 -10.68
N SER A 14 3.78 -2.16 -10.67
CA SER A 14 4.47 -3.01 -9.69
C SER A 14 4.32 -2.49 -8.26
N TRP A 15 4.33 -1.17 -8.06
CA TRP A 15 4.08 -0.55 -6.77
C TRP A 15 2.62 -0.74 -6.33
N PHE A 16 1.64 -0.53 -7.22
CA PHE A 16 0.23 -0.73 -6.92
C PHE A 16 -0.11 -2.18 -6.55
N ALA A 17 0.52 -3.16 -7.20
CA ALA A 17 0.38 -4.57 -6.81
C ALA A 17 0.76 -4.77 -5.32
N GLY A 18 1.81 -4.09 -4.87
CA GLY A 18 2.20 -4.03 -3.47
C GLY A 18 1.17 -3.38 -2.55
N LEU A 19 0.68 -2.21 -2.94
CA LEU A 19 -0.30 -1.44 -2.18
C LEU A 19 -1.64 -2.17 -2.04
N PHE A 20 -2.03 -2.99 -3.02
CA PHE A 20 -3.24 -3.83 -2.90
C PHE A 20 -3.03 -5.03 -1.98
N TYR A 21 -1.85 -5.63 -2.01
CA TYR A 21 -1.62 -6.90 -1.33
C TYR A 21 -1.25 -6.72 0.15
N LEU A 22 -0.57 -5.61 0.50
CA LEU A 22 -0.10 -5.37 1.86
C LEU A 22 -1.25 -5.15 2.88
N PRO A 23 -2.27 -4.31 2.62
CA PRO A 23 -3.43 -4.15 3.49
C PRO A 23 -4.22 -5.44 3.69
N ARG A 24 -4.34 -6.27 2.64
CA ARG A 24 -5.00 -7.58 2.73
C ARG A 24 -4.29 -8.51 3.70
N ILE A 25 -2.95 -8.52 3.69
CA ILE A 25 -2.19 -9.28 4.69
C ILE A 25 -2.48 -8.76 6.09
N PHE A 26 -2.62 -7.44 6.29
CA PHE A 26 -2.98 -6.88 7.60
C PHE A 26 -4.38 -7.30 8.08
N VAL A 27 -5.37 -7.35 7.18
CA VAL A 27 -6.70 -7.91 7.50
C VAL A 27 -6.57 -9.35 7.98
N ASN A 28 -5.81 -10.18 7.26
CA ASN A 28 -5.64 -11.59 7.62
C ASN A 28 -4.91 -11.76 8.96
N ILE A 29 -3.91 -10.94 9.25
CA ILE A 29 -3.25 -10.93 10.57
C ILE A 29 -4.26 -10.59 11.68
N ALA A 30 -5.09 -9.56 11.46
CA ALA A 30 -6.10 -9.15 12.44
C ALA A 30 -7.22 -10.19 12.64
N LEU A 31 -7.59 -10.92 11.58
CA LEU A 31 -8.56 -12.02 11.66
C LEU A 31 -8.02 -13.15 12.51
N VAL A 32 -6.77 -13.58 12.25
CA VAL A 32 -6.08 -14.59 13.05
C VAL A 32 -6.05 -14.15 14.51
N ASP A 33 -5.62 -12.92 14.80
CA ASP A 33 -5.59 -12.37 16.16
C ASP A 33 -7.00 -12.40 16.82
N SER A 34 -8.08 -12.12 16.08
CA SER A 34 -9.45 -12.13 16.60
C SER A 34 -10.06 -13.53 16.81
N ASP A 35 -9.78 -14.49 15.92
CA ASP A 35 -10.28 -15.87 16.04
C ASP A 35 -9.66 -16.56 17.25
N PHE A 36 -8.38 -16.29 17.52
CA PHE A 36 -7.72 -16.79 18.72
C PHE A 36 -8.29 -16.18 20.01
N LEU A 37 -8.58 -14.88 20.04
CA LEU A 37 -9.24 -14.23 21.19
C LEU A 37 -10.60 -14.86 21.51
N LYS A 38 -11.34 -15.31 20.48
CA LYS A 38 -12.66 -15.94 20.63
C LYS A 38 -12.58 -17.40 21.10
N LYS A 39 -11.52 -18.13 20.73
CA LYS A 39 -11.36 -19.58 21.00
C LYS A 39 -10.88 -19.89 22.43
N ASN A 40 -10.22 -18.94 23.11
CA ASN A 40 -9.63 -19.12 24.45
C ASN A 40 -10.59 -18.91 25.64
N THR A 41 -11.87 -19.28 25.52
CA THR A 41 -12.83 -19.21 26.64
C THR A 41 -12.77 -20.39 27.61
N VAL A 42 -11.92 -21.41 27.39
CA VAL A 42 -11.89 -22.63 28.24
C VAL A 42 -10.50 -23.10 28.70
N SER A 43 -9.38 -22.73 28.06
CA SER A 43 -8.05 -23.06 28.59
C SER A 43 -6.98 -22.12 28.03
N VAL A 44 -6.21 -21.52 28.93
CA VAL A 44 -5.12 -20.59 28.63
C VAL A 44 -3.91 -21.39 28.14
N ASP A 45 -3.81 -21.59 26.82
CA ASP A 45 -2.54 -21.94 26.20
C ASP A 45 -1.79 -20.65 25.79
N PRO A 46 -0.55 -20.41 26.27
CA PRO A 46 0.25 -19.22 25.95
C PRO A 46 0.69 -19.10 24.46
N ASP A 47 0.33 -20.04 23.58
CA ASP A 47 0.91 -20.22 22.24
C ASP A 47 0.25 -19.43 21.10
N VAL A 48 -0.83 -18.69 21.38
CA VAL A 48 -1.57 -17.89 20.39
C VAL A 48 -0.69 -16.88 19.64
N LEU A 49 0.21 -16.22 20.38
CA LEU A 49 1.11 -15.19 19.86
C LEU A 49 2.20 -15.77 18.93
N ASN A 50 2.38 -17.09 18.97
CA ASN A 50 3.44 -17.85 18.32
C ASN A 50 2.94 -18.67 17.14
N SER A 51 1.66 -18.56 16.75
CA SER A 51 1.09 -19.30 15.63
C SER A 51 1.96 -19.15 14.37
N SER A 52 2.32 -20.31 13.80
CA SER A 52 3.19 -20.40 12.62
C SER A 52 2.63 -19.59 11.44
N GLU A 53 1.30 -19.50 11.34
CA GLU A 53 0.56 -18.72 10.37
C GLU A 53 0.79 -17.21 10.52
N ARG A 54 0.63 -16.64 11.71
CA ARG A 54 0.84 -15.20 11.98
C ARG A 54 2.28 -14.80 11.66
N LYS A 55 3.26 -15.62 12.07
CA LYS A 55 4.68 -15.40 11.76
C LYS A 55 4.95 -15.39 10.25
N ARG A 56 4.34 -16.32 9.50
CA ARG A 56 4.44 -16.38 8.03
C ARG A 56 3.82 -15.15 7.37
N LEU A 57 2.64 -14.70 7.81
CA LEU A 57 1.99 -13.51 7.28
C LEU A 57 2.81 -12.24 7.54
N LEU A 58 3.35 -12.07 8.75
CA LEU A 58 4.24 -10.95 9.07
C LEU A 58 5.52 -10.96 8.24
N LEU A 59 6.11 -12.14 8.04
CA LEU A 59 7.29 -12.31 7.18
C LEU A 59 6.97 -11.96 5.72
N MET A 60 5.81 -12.39 5.21
CA MET A 60 5.34 -12.05 3.88
C MET A 60 5.13 -10.54 3.73
N ALA A 61 4.43 -9.90 4.69
CA ALA A 61 4.21 -8.46 4.70
C ALA A 61 5.53 -7.68 4.73
N LYS A 62 6.51 -8.12 5.53
CA LYS A 62 7.84 -7.48 5.61
C LYS A 62 8.62 -7.60 4.31
N LYS A 63 8.65 -8.79 3.70
CA LYS A 63 9.32 -9.01 2.40
C LYS A 63 8.67 -8.16 1.31
N LEU A 64 7.34 -8.15 1.27
CA LEU A 64 6.57 -7.37 0.31
C LEU A 64 6.78 -5.87 0.49
N PHE A 65 6.75 -5.35 1.72
CA PHE A 65 7.00 -3.93 1.97
C PHE A 65 8.42 -3.51 1.54
N ARG A 66 9.42 -4.36 1.82
CA ARG A 66 10.81 -4.12 1.39
C ARG A 66 10.96 -4.17 -0.14
N PHE A 67 10.20 -5.03 -0.82
CA PHE A 67 10.21 -5.13 -2.29
C PHE A 67 9.49 -3.94 -2.96
N THR A 68 8.40 -3.47 -2.36
CA THR A 68 7.53 -2.42 -2.95
C THR A 68 8.09 -1.01 -2.74
N THR A 69 8.86 -0.78 -1.68
CA THR A 69 9.47 0.52 -1.38
C THR A 69 10.45 1.03 -2.47
N PRO A 70 11.39 0.23 -3.01
CA PRO A 70 12.23 0.69 -4.12
C PRO A 70 11.42 0.92 -5.42
N LEU A 71 10.36 0.13 -5.66
CA LEU A 71 9.49 0.31 -6.82
C LEU A 71 8.71 1.62 -6.74
N MET A 72 8.22 1.99 -5.55
CA MET A 72 7.67 3.31 -5.29
C MET A 72 8.69 4.40 -5.66
N LEU A 73 9.91 4.32 -5.12
CA LEU A 73 10.95 5.32 -5.34
C LEU A 73 11.26 5.48 -6.84
N LEU A 74 11.41 4.37 -7.56
CA LEU A 74 11.64 4.36 -9.00
C LEU A 74 10.46 4.96 -9.77
N SER A 75 9.22 4.61 -9.39
CA SER A 75 8.02 5.16 -10.04
C SER A 75 7.94 6.68 -9.91
N ILE A 76 8.27 7.23 -8.73
CA ILE A 76 8.30 8.67 -8.47
C ILE A 76 9.44 9.32 -9.26
N PHE A 77 10.64 8.72 -9.23
CA PHE A 77 11.80 9.23 -9.96
C PHE A 77 11.53 9.35 -11.45
N PHE A 78 11.03 8.29 -12.10
CA PHE A 78 10.69 8.35 -13.53
C PHE A 78 9.50 9.29 -13.80
N GLY A 79 8.55 9.42 -12.86
CA GLY A 79 7.45 10.37 -12.97
C GLY A 79 7.92 11.83 -12.95
N LEU A 80 8.82 12.16 -12.01
CA LEU A 80 9.47 13.48 -11.93
C LEU A 80 10.34 13.75 -13.16
N TRP A 81 11.06 12.76 -13.66
CA TRP A 81 11.87 12.89 -14.87
C TRP A 81 11.01 13.21 -16.10
N LEU A 82 9.85 12.58 -16.24
CA LEU A 82 8.91 12.88 -17.33
C LEU A 82 8.31 14.29 -17.20
N TRP A 83 8.07 14.75 -15.97
CA TRP A 83 7.51 16.08 -15.71
C TRP A 83 8.54 17.19 -15.95
N VAL A 84 9.71 17.13 -15.33
CA VAL A 84 10.75 18.17 -15.41
C VAL A 84 11.54 18.08 -16.71
N GLY A 85 11.95 16.86 -17.11
CA GLY A 85 12.84 16.66 -18.25
C GLY A 85 12.16 16.82 -19.62
N TYR A 86 10.84 16.67 -19.68
CA TYR A 86 10.10 16.76 -20.94
C TYR A 86 8.88 17.67 -20.89
N GLY A 87 8.61 18.33 -19.75
CA GLY A 87 7.55 19.34 -19.63
C GLY A 87 6.14 18.79 -19.79
N ILE A 88 5.91 17.48 -19.67
CA ILE A 88 4.55 16.91 -19.82
C ILE A 88 3.64 17.53 -18.76
N GLY A 89 2.61 18.27 -19.19
CA GLY A 89 1.58 18.82 -18.31
C GLY A 89 2.05 19.91 -17.35
N ALA A 90 3.16 20.59 -17.63
CA ALA A 90 3.77 21.60 -16.75
C ALA A 90 2.88 22.83 -16.44
N GLN A 91 1.73 22.99 -17.12
CA GLN A 91 0.80 24.10 -16.90
C GLN A 91 -0.68 23.67 -16.82
N SER A 92 -0.95 22.37 -16.75
CA SER A 92 -2.32 21.85 -16.80
C SER A 92 -2.83 21.46 -15.41
N LEU A 93 -4.07 21.84 -15.08
CA LEU A 93 -4.69 21.61 -13.77
C LEU A 93 -4.72 20.11 -13.41
N TRP A 94 -4.93 19.22 -14.39
CA TRP A 94 -4.92 17.77 -14.16
C TRP A 94 -3.58 17.26 -13.61
N MET A 95 -2.45 17.89 -13.96
CA MET A 95 -1.13 17.49 -13.47
C MET A 95 -0.95 17.84 -11.99
N GLN A 96 -1.43 19.01 -11.55
CA GLN A 96 -1.39 19.40 -10.14
C GLN A 96 -2.22 18.43 -9.29
N ILE A 97 -3.43 18.09 -9.74
CA ILE A 97 -4.29 17.11 -9.07
C ILE A 97 -3.60 15.73 -9.04
N LYS A 98 -2.94 15.32 -10.12
CA LYS A 98 -2.20 14.05 -10.17
C LYS A 98 -1.07 14.02 -9.13
N ILE A 99 -0.32 15.10 -8.98
CA ILE A 99 0.75 15.19 -7.97
C ILE A 99 0.18 15.05 -6.56
N ILE A 100 -0.97 15.68 -6.27
CA ILE A 100 -1.66 15.52 -4.98
C ILE A 100 -2.02 14.04 -4.72
N ILE A 101 -2.56 13.34 -5.72
CA ILE A 101 -2.88 11.91 -5.60
C ILE A 101 -1.62 11.07 -5.35
N VAL A 102 -0.52 11.35 -6.06
CA VAL A 102 0.76 10.66 -5.85
C VAL A 102 1.30 10.92 -4.45
N CYS A 103 1.25 12.16 -3.96
CA CYS A 103 1.62 12.49 -2.57
C CYS A 103 0.78 11.70 -1.56
N PHE A 104 -0.53 11.58 -1.79
CA PHE A 104 -1.40 10.79 -0.93
C PHE A 104 -1.07 9.29 -0.97
N LEU A 105 -0.76 8.72 -2.14
CA LEU A 105 -0.29 7.34 -2.29
C LEU A 105 1.03 7.10 -1.54
N VAL A 106 1.97 8.04 -1.60
CA VAL A 106 3.24 7.97 -0.88
C VAL A 106 2.99 8.00 0.63
N PHE A 107 2.15 8.93 1.11
CA PHE A 107 1.74 8.98 2.50
C PHE A 107 1.11 7.66 2.97
N TYR A 108 0.21 7.09 2.15
CA TYR A 108 -0.43 5.81 2.42
C TYR A 108 0.60 4.66 2.50
N HIS A 109 1.59 4.61 1.59
CA HIS A 109 2.67 3.63 1.63
C HIS A 109 3.47 3.69 2.93
N PHE A 110 3.87 4.90 3.36
CA PHE A 110 4.56 5.08 4.64
C PHE A 110 3.68 4.70 5.84
N TYR A 111 2.38 5.03 5.79
CA TYR A 111 1.43 4.64 6.82
C TYR A 111 1.30 3.12 6.92
N CYS A 112 1.28 2.38 5.80
CA CYS A 112 1.35 0.92 5.80
C CYS A 112 2.62 0.41 6.51
N GLY A 113 3.76 1.07 6.30
CA GLY A 113 4.99 0.76 7.01
C GLY A 113 4.89 0.98 8.52
N LYS A 114 4.20 2.03 8.97
CA LYS A 114 3.91 2.29 10.39
C LYS A 114 3.02 1.20 10.99
N ILE A 115 1.96 0.81 10.29
CA ILE A 115 1.07 -0.29 10.69
C ILE A 115 1.88 -1.59 10.82
N LEU A 116 2.69 -1.95 9.82
CA LEU A 116 3.52 -3.15 9.87
C LEU A 116 4.46 -3.16 11.09
N LYS A 117 5.10 -2.03 11.40
CA LYS A 117 5.93 -1.90 12.62
C LYS A 117 5.11 -2.12 13.89
N ASN A 118 3.88 -1.60 13.95
CA ASN A 118 3.00 -1.78 15.11
C ASN A 118 2.52 -3.23 15.25
N LEU A 119 2.21 -3.90 14.14
CA LEU A 119 1.83 -5.33 14.11
C LEU A 119 2.99 -6.23 14.54
N LEU A 120 4.23 -5.89 14.15
CA LEU A 120 5.45 -6.57 14.61
C LEU A 120 5.68 -6.42 16.11
N LYS A 121 5.38 -5.24 16.67
CA LYS A 121 5.48 -4.96 18.12
C LYS A 121 4.29 -5.46 18.94
N GLN A 122 3.26 -6.04 18.29
CA GLN A 122 2.02 -6.50 18.94
C GLN A 122 1.23 -5.38 19.66
N ILE A 123 1.43 -4.12 19.25
CA ILE A 123 0.76 -2.95 19.86
C ILE A 123 -0.53 -2.60 19.10
N SER A 124 -0.81 -3.26 17.97
CA SER A 124 -1.94 -2.88 17.11
C SER A 124 -3.27 -3.39 17.66
N SER A 125 -4.12 -2.46 18.11
CA SER A 125 -5.51 -2.68 18.52
C SER A 125 -6.52 -2.52 17.37
N TRP A 126 -6.06 -2.61 16.12
CA TRP A 126 -6.92 -2.36 14.96
C TRP A 126 -7.80 -3.57 14.67
N SER A 127 -9.12 -3.37 14.76
CA SER A 127 -10.11 -4.37 14.38
C SER A 127 -10.04 -4.68 12.88
N HIS A 128 -10.34 -5.93 12.50
CA HIS A 128 -10.42 -6.42 11.13
C HIS A 128 -11.32 -5.55 10.22
N VAL A 129 -12.35 -4.90 10.79
CA VAL A 129 -13.24 -3.98 10.05
C VAL A 129 -12.50 -2.73 9.59
N LYS A 130 -11.66 -2.13 10.46
CA LYS A 130 -10.86 -0.95 10.13
C LYS A 130 -9.84 -1.28 9.04
N PHE A 131 -9.25 -2.48 9.08
CA PHE A 131 -8.33 -2.94 8.04
C PHE A 131 -9.03 -3.19 6.69
N ARG A 132 -10.29 -3.63 6.69
CA ARG A 132 -11.05 -3.79 5.45
C ARG A 132 -11.31 -2.46 4.77
N TRP A 133 -11.74 -1.44 5.52
CA TRP A 133 -11.85 -0.07 4.99
C TRP A 133 -10.50 0.46 4.49
N PHE A 134 -9.42 0.18 5.22
CA PHE A 134 -8.08 0.57 4.82
C PHE A 134 -7.61 -0.10 3.52
N ASN A 135 -8.10 -1.30 3.21
CA ASN A 135 -7.85 -2.02 1.96
C ASN A 135 -8.55 -1.39 0.74
N GLU A 136 -9.63 -0.64 0.92
CA GLU A 136 -10.34 0.02 -0.18
C GLU A 136 -9.64 1.32 -0.63
N ILE A 137 -8.84 1.94 0.24
CA ILE A 137 -8.15 3.21 -0.06
C ILE A 137 -7.27 3.13 -1.33
N PRO A 138 -6.41 2.11 -1.52
CA PRO A 138 -5.64 1.95 -2.76
C PRO A 138 -6.50 1.85 -4.01
N VAL A 139 -7.69 1.23 -3.91
CA VAL A 139 -8.60 1.04 -5.05
C VAL A 139 -9.19 2.38 -5.45
N LEU A 140 -9.67 3.16 -4.48
CA LEU A 140 -10.20 4.50 -4.71
C LEU A 140 -9.14 5.43 -5.34
N LEU A 141 -7.89 5.37 -4.84
CA LEU A 141 -6.79 6.16 -5.39
C LEU A 141 -6.41 5.72 -6.82
N LEU A 142 -6.46 4.41 -7.11
CA LEU A 142 -6.27 3.91 -8.47
C LEU A 142 -7.34 4.48 -9.40
N PHE A 143 -8.62 4.34 -9.06
CA PHE A 143 -9.73 4.85 -9.87
C PHE A 143 -9.61 6.36 -10.10
N ALA A 144 -9.36 7.13 -9.04
CA ALA A 144 -9.16 8.57 -9.15
C ALA A 144 -7.98 8.92 -10.07
N SER A 145 -6.84 8.24 -9.92
CA SER A 145 -5.67 8.49 -10.75
C SER A 145 -5.88 8.15 -12.23
N VAL A 146 -6.54 7.01 -12.52
CA VAL A 146 -6.79 6.56 -13.89
C VAL A 146 -7.83 7.44 -14.57
N LEU A 147 -8.94 7.73 -13.90
CA LEU A 147 -9.96 8.63 -14.44
C LEU A 147 -9.39 10.02 -14.73
N LEU A 148 -8.57 10.56 -13.84
CA LEU A 148 -7.92 11.84 -14.06
C LEU A 148 -6.99 11.83 -15.28
N VAL A 149 -6.24 10.74 -15.48
CA VAL A 149 -5.32 10.59 -16.62
C VAL A 149 -6.06 10.37 -17.94
N VAL A 150 -7.18 9.64 -17.93
CA VAL A 150 -7.95 9.26 -19.12
C VAL A 150 -8.92 10.36 -19.54
N VAL A 151 -9.76 10.81 -18.61
CA VAL A 151 -10.78 11.82 -18.86
C VAL A 151 -10.14 13.17 -19.12
N LYS A 152 -8.95 13.43 -18.55
CA LYS A 152 -8.26 14.74 -18.58
C LYS A 152 -9.28 15.87 -18.48
N PRO A 153 -10.08 15.93 -17.40
CA PRO A 153 -11.00 17.03 -17.24
C PRO A 153 -10.12 18.27 -17.06
N ILE A 154 -10.00 19.06 -18.13
CA ILE A 154 -9.22 20.31 -18.26
C ILE A 154 -7.77 20.11 -18.73
#